data_AF-A0A812TIG1-F1
#
_entry.id   AF-A0A812TIG1-F1
#
_cell.length_a   1.000
_cell.length_b   1.000
_cell.length_c   1.000
_cell.angle_alpha   90.00
_cell.angle_beta   90.00
_cell.angle_gamma   90.00
#
_symmetry.space_group_name_H-M   'P 1'
#
loop_
_entity.id
_entity.type
_entity.pdbx_description
1 polymer ?
#
loop_
_entity_poly.entity_id
_entity_poly.type
_entity_poly.pdbx_seq_one_letter_code
_entity_poly.pdbx_strand_id
1 'polypeptide(L)'
;MQIAGRARHGAIAAGLDRLSESSGSKASETLMMQPTSVVPPEGSLEQTAEMLDPLLEVIVELLGLAGLRGFLPVCLRWFTVTVCHPLFIRMPFEKCQQSTMLILTDLMAQANEPPASLLEDPAAAFEHAEVELQLTEFFASPPSSLSLVYLRYVRRLTFLFRWIHVSAECQLGALPEARYGHVLSAIEEVRQRASDMACAGQQLLSQMPDAGLPSRWGEWLELVLEARGLPQSHCQQFSCQRRRVSTIWSNILQMLEATVRQLEDIASLAKQLEKFVQDPEAEVRPHLANIAQLPGPGASMCRLSLDLSGCPGGW
;
A
#
# COMPACT_ATOMS: atom_id res chain seq x y z
N MET A 1 30.61 -36.44 -21.14
CA MET A 1 31.92 -36.47 -20.46
C MET A 1 31.69 -35.86 -19.07
N GLN A 2 30.96 -36.52 -18.16
CA GLN A 2 31.50 -37.39 -17.09
C GLN A 2 32.86 -36.94 -16.58
N ILE A 3 32.94 -36.37 -15.37
CA ILE A 3 33.75 -36.83 -14.22
C ILE A 3 33.08 -36.39 -12.90
N ALA A 4 32.82 -37.40 -12.05
CA ALA A 4 32.77 -37.50 -10.58
C ALA A 4 33.04 -36.23 -9.72
N GLY A 5 32.42 -35.99 -8.55
CA GLY A 5 31.90 -36.90 -7.54
C GLY A 5 32.70 -36.73 -6.24
N ARG A 6 32.07 -36.35 -5.12
CA ARG A 6 32.44 -36.84 -3.77
C ARG A 6 31.45 -36.39 -2.68
N ALA A 7 30.88 -37.40 -2.04
CA ALA A 7 30.23 -37.35 -0.75
C ALA A 7 31.24 -37.09 0.39
N ARG A 8 30.77 -36.47 1.48
CA ARG A 8 31.32 -36.70 2.83
C ARG A 8 30.19 -36.91 3.83
N HIS A 9 30.26 -38.07 4.47
CA HIS A 9 29.59 -38.42 5.72
C HIS A 9 30.19 -37.65 6.90
N GLY A 10 29.40 -37.52 7.96
CA GLY A 10 29.85 -37.09 9.27
C GLY A 10 28.71 -37.14 10.29
N ALA A 11 28.37 -38.35 10.74
CA ALA A 11 27.51 -38.59 11.88
C ALA A 11 28.25 -38.28 13.19
N ILE A 12 27.57 -37.67 14.16
CA ILE A 12 27.90 -37.82 15.59
C ILE A 12 26.58 -38.01 16.34
N ALA A 13 26.48 -39.17 16.99
CA ALA A 13 25.43 -39.55 17.91
C ALA A 13 26.01 -39.66 19.33
N ALA A 14 25.09 -39.73 20.29
CA ALA A 14 25.20 -40.24 21.65
C ALA A 14 25.57 -39.26 22.77
N GLY A 15 24.74 -39.31 23.82
CA GLY A 15 24.97 -38.65 25.11
C GLY A 15 23.72 -38.62 25.99
N LEU A 16 23.11 -39.78 26.23
CA LEU A 16 22.08 -40.00 27.26
C LEU A 16 22.75 -40.62 28.50
N ASP A 17 22.15 -40.36 29.67
CA ASP A 17 22.33 -40.97 31.00
C ASP A 17 23.38 -40.37 31.97
N ARG A 18 22.89 -39.69 33.02
CA ARG A 18 22.76 -40.22 34.42
C ARG A 18 22.50 -39.06 35.42
N LEU A 19 21.32 -39.05 36.04
CA LEU A 19 21.07 -39.36 37.47
C LEU A 19 21.77 -38.46 38.50
N SER A 20 20.99 -37.71 39.28
CA SER A 20 20.74 -38.08 40.69
C SER A 20 19.92 -37.01 41.43
N GLU A 21 19.07 -37.53 42.30
CA GLU A 21 18.12 -36.86 43.17
C GLU A 21 18.84 -36.08 44.28
N SER A 22 18.23 -34.97 44.73
CA SER A 22 18.35 -34.59 46.13
C SER A 22 17.06 -33.87 46.55
N SER A 23 16.32 -34.54 47.42
CA SER A 23 15.11 -34.05 48.09
C SER A 23 15.44 -32.90 49.04
N GLY A 24 14.57 -31.89 49.08
CA GLY A 24 14.64 -30.79 50.04
C GLY A 24 13.27 -30.16 50.24
N SER A 25 12.44 -30.83 51.03
CA SER A 25 11.15 -30.35 51.51
C SER A 25 11.33 -29.10 52.39
N LYS A 26 10.72 -27.97 52.02
CA LYS A 26 10.23 -26.95 52.96
C LYS A 26 8.93 -26.36 52.43
N ALA A 27 7.91 -26.48 53.28
CA ALA A 27 6.59 -25.91 53.16
C ALA A 27 6.60 -24.38 53.36
N SER A 28 5.46 -23.78 53.01
CA SER A 28 4.98 -22.42 53.33
C SER A 28 5.28 -21.34 52.28
N GLU A 29 4.33 -21.09 51.38
CA GLU A 29 3.32 -20.02 51.53
C GLU A 29 2.46 -19.98 50.26
N THR A 30 1.25 -20.51 50.37
CA THR A 30 0.22 -20.43 49.34
C THR A 30 -0.34 -19.01 49.31
N LEU A 31 0.30 -18.13 48.54
CA LEU A 31 -0.27 -16.83 48.21
C LEU A 31 -1.31 -17.04 47.11
N MET A 32 -2.59 -17.02 47.50
CA MET A 32 -3.70 -17.00 46.56
C MET A 32 -3.64 -15.70 45.74
N MET A 33 -2.96 -15.75 44.60
CA MET A 33 -3.19 -14.80 43.52
C MET A 33 -4.56 -15.11 42.94
N GLN A 34 -5.56 -14.34 43.36
CA GLN A 34 -6.83 -14.28 42.63
C GLN A 34 -6.52 -13.94 41.17
N PRO A 35 -7.13 -14.61 40.19
CA PRO A 35 -7.09 -14.13 38.82
C PRO A 35 -7.82 -12.80 38.81
N THR A 36 -7.07 -11.70 38.70
CA THR A 36 -7.62 -10.38 38.42
C THR A 36 -8.30 -10.51 37.06
N SER A 37 -9.61 -10.75 37.07
CA SER A 37 -10.47 -10.63 35.91
C SER A 37 -10.44 -9.17 35.50
N VAL A 38 -9.49 -8.83 34.62
CA VAL A 38 -9.50 -7.57 33.89
C VAL A 38 -10.75 -7.62 33.01
N VAL A 39 -11.85 -7.11 33.54
CA VAL A 39 -13.08 -6.90 32.78
C VAL A 39 -12.71 -5.89 31.69
N PRO A 40 -12.78 -6.26 30.39
CA PRO A 40 -12.53 -5.29 29.34
C PRO A 40 -13.56 -4.15 29.50
N PRO A 41 -13.14 -2.88 29.38
CA PRO A 41 -14.04 -1.76 29.58
C PRO A 41 -15.22 -1.88 28.61
N GLU A 42 -16.44 -1.87 29.15
CA GLU A 42 -17.70 -2.16 28.44
C GLU A 42 -17.93 -1.28 27.19
N GLY A 43 -17.22 -0.15 27.07
CA GLY A 43 -17.25 0.72 25.88
C GLY A 43 -16.31 0.35 24.73
N SER A 44 -15.41 -0.65 24.85
CA SER A 44 -14.53 -1.03 23.73
C SER A 44 -15.21 -1.89 22.68
N LEU A 45 -16.23 -2.66 23.08
CA LEU A 45 -16.92 -3.61 22.19
C LEU A 45 -17.86 -2.92 21.20
N GLU A 46 -18.55 -1.86 21.63
CA GLU A 46 -19.43 -1.06 20.77
C GLU A 46 -18.64 -0.28 19.71
N GLN A 47 -17.45 0.23 20.04
CA GLN A 47 -16.56 0.91 19.08
C GLN A 47 -15.93 -0.05 18.05
N THR A 48 -15.63 -1.30 18.44
CA THR A 48 -15.24 -2.32 17.46
C THR A 48 -16.39 -2.70 16.53
N ALA A 49 -17.64 -2.72 17.01
CA ALA A 49 -18.80 -3.15 16.25
C ALA A 49 -19.14 -2.20 15.09
N GLU A 50 -19.01 -0.88 15.28
CA GLU A 50 -19.26 0.13 14.23
C GLU A 50 -18.20 0.13 13.10
N MET A 51 -17.15 -0.67 13.23
CA MET A 51 -15.93 -0.62 12.41
C MET A 51 -15.52 -1.95 11.79
N LEU A 52 -16.27 -3.01 12.05
CA LEU A 52 -16.04 -4.30 11.41
C LEU A 52 -16.36 -4.14 9.92
N ASP A 53 -15.46 -4.63 9.06
CA ASP A 53 -15.79 -4.82 7.64
C ASP A 53 -17.12 -5.61 7.57
N PRO A 54 -18.03 -5.36 6.61
CA PRO A 54 -19.27 -6.14 6.49
C PRO A 54 -19.04 -7.67 6.54
N LEU A 55 -17.88 -8.12 6.04
CA LEU A 55 -17.47 -9.52 6.17
C LEU A 55 -17.17 -9.92 7.63
N LEU A 56 -16.49 -9.06 8.38
CA LEU A 56 -16.20 -9.26 9.80
C LEU A 56 -17.49 -9.19 10.63
N GLU A 57 -18.43 -8.28 10.35
CA GLU A 57 -19.75 -8.21 11.00
C GLU A 57 -20.52 -9.51 10.82
N VAL A 58 -20.62 -10.01 9.58
CA VAL A 58 -21.25 -11.30 9.28
C VAL A 58 -20.57 -12.45 10.01
N ILE A 59 -19.23 -12.44 10.13
CA ILE A 59 -18.50 -13.46 10.88
C ILE A 59 -18.80 -13.36 12.39
N VAL A 60 -18.93 -12.15 12.94
CA VAL A 60 -19.32 -11.94 14.34
C VAL A 60 -20.75 -12.41 14.59
N GLU A 61 -21.69 -12.11 13.68
CA GLU A 61 -23.08 -12.58 13.76
C GLU A 61 -23.17 -14.11 13.70
N LEU A 62 -22.36 -14.75 12.85
CA LEU A 62 -22.38 -16.21 12.66
C LEU A 62 -21.69 -16.99 13.79
N LEU A 63 -20.58 -16.47 14.33
CA LEU A 63 -19.74 -17.20 15.29
C LEU A 63 -19.92 -16.73 16.74
N GLY A 64 -20.49 -15.55 16.94
CA GLY A 64 -20.45 -14.83 18.22
C GLY A 64 -19.02 -14.42 18.62
N LEU A 65 -18.88 -13.54 19.61
CA LEU A 65 -17.59 -13.04 20.09
C LEU A 65 -16.67 -14.17 20.61
N ALA A 66 -17.24 -15.22 21.20
CA ALA A 66 -16.49 -16.38 21.69
C ALA A 66 -15.91 -17.22 20.53
N GLY A 67 -16.70 -17.46 19.47
CA GLY A 67 -16.24 -18.17 18.28
C GLY A 67 -15.22 -17.35 17.49
N LEU A 68 -15.42 -16.03 17.41
CA LEU A 68 -14.49 -15.10 16.79
C LEU A 68 -13.09 -15.14 17.43
N ARG A 69 -13.00 -15.17 18.77
CA ARG A 69 -11.71 -15.30 19.49
C ARG A 69 -10.93 -16.56 19.13
N GLY A 70 -11.61 -17.67 18.86
CA GLY A 70 -10.98 -18.92 18.39
C GLY A 70 -10.60 -18.89 16.90
N PHE A 71 -11.37 -18.16 16.10
CA PHE A 71 -11.21 -18.08 14.65
C PHE A 71 -10.14 -17.05 14.20
N LEU A 72 -10.02 -15.93 14.92
CA LEU A 72 -9.10 -14.83 14.60
C LEU A 72 -7.64 -15.26 14.47
N PRO A 73 -7.05 -16.05 15.39
CA PRO A 73 -5.66 -16.50 15.25
C PRO A 73 -5.43 -17.38 14.02
N VAL A 74 -6.43 -18.20 13.65
CA VAL A 74 -6.36 -19.05 12.45
C VAL A 74 -6.43 -18.16 11.21
N CYS A 75 -7.38 -17.22 11.16
CA CYS A 75 -7.50 -16.28 10.06
C CYS A 75 -6.24 -15.44 9.90
N LEU A 76 -5.74 -14.86 10.99
CA LEU A 76 -4.53 -14.07 10.99
C LEU A 76 -3.35 -14.90 10.49
N ARG A 77 -3.18 -16.14 10.95
CA ARG A 77 -2.11 -17.02 10.47
C ARG A 77 -2.24 -17.31 8.96
N TRP A 78 -3.43 -17.63 8.48
CA TRP A 78 -3.66 -17.90 7.05
C TRP A 78 -3.47 -16.64 6.20
N PHE A 79 -3.94 -15.49 6.67
CA PHE A 79 -3.77 -14.20 6.01
C PHE A 79 -2.30 -13.77 6.02
N THR A 80 -1.58 -13.87 7.13
CA THR A 80 -0.14 -13.61 7.19
C THR A 80 0.60 -14.57 6.27
N VAL A 81 0.29 -15.87 6.28
CA VAL A 81 0.95 -16.81 5.35
C VAL A 81 0.62 -16.51 3.88
N THR A 82 -0.56 -16.01 3.55
CA THR A 82 -0.95 -15.78 2.14
C THR A 82 -0.52 -14.39 1.66
N VAL A 83 -0.88 -13.35 2.41
CA VAL A 83 -0.58 -11.95 2.13
C VAL A 83 0.89 -11.67 2.38
N CYS A 84 1.47 -12.21 3.47
CA CYS A 84 2.87 -12.02 3.80
C CYS A 84 3.83 -13.01 3.14
N HIS A 85 3.38 -13.89 2.27
CA HIS A 85 4.31 -14.69 1.48
C HIS A 85 4.94 -13.84 0.36
N PRO A 86 6.29 -13.87 0.18
CA PRO A 86 6.99 -12.99 -0.76
C PRO A 86 6.43 -13.04 -2.19
N LEU A 87 5.93 -14.20 -2.62
CA LEU A 87 5.38 -14.39 -3.97
C LEU A 87 4.05 -13.67 -4.24
N PHE A 88 3.31 -13.24 -3.22
CA PHE A 88 1.97 -12.66 -3.42
C PHE A 88 1.96 -11.13 -3.48
N ILE A 89 2.97 -10.49 -2.90
CA ILE A 89 3.05 -9.03 -2.82
C ILE A 89 4.42 -8.54 -3.24
N ARG A 90 5.47 -8.95 -2.52
CA ARG A 90 6.82 -8.40 -2.69
C ARG A 90 7.39 -8.65 -4.09
N MET A 91 7.46 -9.90 -4.52
CA MET A 91 8.05 -10.25 -5.82
C MET A 91 7.29 -9.63 -7.02
N PRO A 92 5.95 -9.69 -7.09
CA PRO A 92 5.23 -9.03 -8.18
C PRO A 92 5.36 -7.51 -8.12
N PHE A 93 5.38 -6.91 -6.93
CA PHE A 93 5.59 -5.47 -6.76
C PHE A 93 6.98 -5.03 -7.22
N GLU A 94 8.05 -5.68 -6.75
CA GLU A 94 9.44 -5.37 -7.14
C GLU A 94 9.64 -5.52 -8.65
N LYS A 95 9.10 -6.59 -9.25
CA LYS A 95 9.15 -6.79 -10.70
C LYS A 95 8.40 -5.70 -11.47
N CYS A 96 7.21 -5.32 -10.98
CA CYS A 96 6.42 -4.23 -11.56
C CYS A 96 7.19 -2.91 -11.46
N GLN A 97 7.72 -2.59 -10.28
CA GLN A 97 8.48 -1.36 -10.03
C GLN A 97 9.70 -1.27 -10.94
N GLN A 98 10.52 -2.31 -11.03
CA GLN A 98 11.70 -2.32 -11.90
C GLN A 98 11.33 -2.11 -13.37
N SER A 99 10.33 -2.84 -13.87
CA SER A 99 9.86 -2.68 -15.25
C SER A 99 9.32 -1.27 -15.48
N THR A 100 8.58 -0.71 -14.52
CA THR A 100 8.03 0.63 -14.63
C THR A 100 9.11 1.69 -14.65
N MET A 101 10.09 1.61 -13.74
CA MET A 101 11.16 2.59 -13.65
C MET A 101 12.01 2.61 -14.92
N LEU A 102 12.28 1.46 -15.54
CA LEU A 102 13.00 1.40 -16.82
C LEU A 102 12.23 2.13 -17.93
N ILE A 103 10.96 1.77 -18.14
CA ILE A 103 10.12 2.37 -19.19
C ILE A 103 9.94 3.87 -18.95
N LEU A 104 9.67 4.27 -17.70
CA LEU A 104 9.51 5.68 -17.35
C LEU A 104 10.79 6.46 -17.62
N THR A 105 11.96 5.91 -17.26
CA THR A 105 13.25 6.57 -17.53
C THR A 105 13.45 6.81 -19.02
N ASP A 106 13.14 5.80 -19.85
CA ASP A 106 13.28 5.90 -21.32
C ASP A 106 12.32 6.92 -21.93
N LEU A 107 11.08 6.98 -21.45
CA LEU A 107 10.08 7.95 -21.90
C LEU A 107 10.40 9.38 -21.41
N MET A 108 10.87 9.52 -20.17
CA MET A 108 11.27 10.82 -19.60
C MET A 108 12.49 11.41 -20.30
N ALA A 109 13.41 10.58 -20.80
CA ALA A 109 14.52 11.04 -21.62
C ALA A 109 14.08 11.68 -22.96
N GLN A 110 12.84 11.42 -23.39
CA GLN A 110 12.25 11.95 -24.61
C GLN A 110 11.27 13.11 -24.35
N ALA A 111 10.80 13.28 -23.11
CA ALA A 111 9.83 14.30 -22.72
C ALA A 111 10.53 15.65 -22.43
N ASN A 112 10.96 16.32 -23.50
CA ASN A 112 11.70 17.58 -23.42
C ASN A 112 10.78 18.80 -23.20
N GLU A 113 11.34 19.88 -22.65
CA GLU A 113 10.68 21.20 -22.63
C GLU A 113 10.45 21.73 -24.06
N PRO A 114 9.41 22.55 -24.27
CA PRO A 114 9.22 23.21 -25.55
C PRO A 114 10.40 24.14 -25.85
N PRO A 115 10.72 24.35 -27.13
CA PRO A 115 11.79 25.24 -27.52
C PRO A 115 11.60 26.69 -27.05
N ALA A 116 12.70 27.36 -26.71
CA ALA A 116 12.65 28.80 -26.42
C ALA A 116 12.38 29.65 -27.67
N SER A 117 12.63 29.10 -28.86
CA SER A 117 12.49 29.79 -30.14
C SER A 117 11.16 29.48 -30.82
N LEU A 118 10.51 30.51 -31.38
CA LEU A 118 9.31 30.37 -32.21
C LEU A 118 9.63 30.04 -33.68
N LEU A 119 10.91 30.03 -34.05
CA LEU A 119 11.37 29.73 -35.41
C LEU A 119 11.57 28.23 -35.66
N GLU A 120 11.47 27.42 -34.60
CA GLU A 120 11.64 25.98 -34.71
C GLU A 120 10.46 25.30 -35.43
N ASP A 121 10.71 24.06 -35.85
CA ASP A 121 9.73 23.28 -36.60
C ASP A 121 8.60 22.80 -35.67
N PRO A 122 7.32 23.12 -35.93
CA PRO A 122 6.19 22.59 -35.18
C PRO A 122 6.09 21.07 -35.26
N ALA A 123 6.80 20.41 -36.19
CA ALA A 123 7.00 18.96 -36.18
C ALA A 123 7.42 18.43 -34.79
N ALA A 124 8.26 19.17 -34.06
CA ALA A 124 8.71 18.81 -32.71
C ALA A 124 7.55 18.64 -31.71
N ALA A 125 6.47 19.43 -31.84
CA ALA A 125 5.30 19.28 -30.97
C ALA A 125 4.49 18.01 -31.27
N PHE A 126 4.52 17.50 -32.50
CA PHE A 126 3.87 16.24 -32.85
C PHE A 126 4.68 15.03 -32.36
N GLU A 127 6.02 15.12 -32.37
CA GLU A 127 6.87 14.11 -31.74
C GLU A 127 6.66 14.08 -30.22
N HIS A 128 6.62 15.25 -29.58
CA HIS A 128 6.30 15.34 -28.15
C HIS A 128 4.90 14.80 -27.83
N ALA A 129 3.91 15.06 -28.68
CA ALA A 129 2.55 14.56 -28.53
C ALA A 129 2.47 13.03 -28.45
N GLU A 130 3.32 12.34 -29.22
CA GLU A 130 3.42 10.87 -29.21
C GLU A 130 4.01 10.37 -27.89
N VAL A 131 5.06 11.02 -27.38
CA VAL A 131 5.65 10.72 -26.06
C VAL A 131 4.62 10.96 -24.96
N GLU A 132 3.86 12.06 -25.02
CA GLU A 132 2.77 12.33 -24.08
C GLU A 132 1.70 11.24 -24.10
N LEU A 133 1.33 10.75 -25.28
CA LEU A 133 0.36 9.67 -25.42
C LEU A 133 0.89 8.39 -24.78
N GLN A 134 2.14 8.01 -25.08
CA GLN A 134 2.78 6.82 -24.50
C GLN A 134 2.87 6.91 -22.98
N LEU A 135 3.24 8.06 -22.42
CA LEU A 135 3.24 8.29 -20.98
C LEU A 135 1.82 8.18 -20.40
N THR A 136 0.83 8.77 -21.06
CA THR A 136 -0.57 8.73 -20.61
C THR A 136 -1.10 7.29 -20.61
N GLU A 137 -0.86 6.55 -21.69
CA GLU A 137 -1.23 5.14 -21.79
C GLU A 137 -0.51 4.29 -20.76
N PHE A 138 0.77 4.54 -20.53
CA PHE A 138 1.55 3.85 -19.51
C PHE A 138 0.94 4.00 -18.11
N PHE A 139 0.48 5.19 -17.74
CA PHE A 139 -0.17 5.43 -16.46
C PHE A 139 -1.64 5.02 -16.41
N ALA A 140 -2.34 5.01 -17.55
CA ALA A 140 -3.78 4.74 -17.61
C ALA A 140 -4.14 3.27 -17.94
N SER A 141 -3.24 2.51 -18.57
CA SER A 141 -3.53 1.17 -19.13
C SER A 141 -3.52 0.06 -18.06
N PRO A 142 -4.65 -0.62 -17.79
CA PRO A 142 -4.68 -1.83 -16.97
C PRO A 142 -4.13 -3.02 -17.78
N PRO A 143 -3.46 -4.02 -17.15
CA PRO A 143 -3.25 -4.21 -15.72
C PRO A 143 -1.96 -3.56 -15.18
N SER A 144 -1.23 -2.86 -16.04
CA SER A 144 0.13 -2.37 -15.81
C SER A 144 0.19 -1.01 -15.12
N SER A 145 -0.93 -0.28 -15.05
CA SER A 145 -0.96 1.03 -14.42
C SER A 145 -0.54 0.92 -12.97
N LEU A 146 0.64 1.47 -12.71
CA LEU A 146 1.29 1.32 -11.43
C LEU A 146 0.45 1.92 -10.29
N SER A 147 -0.26 3.02 -10.55
CA SER A 147 -1.25 3.59 -9.63
C SER A 147 -2.33 2.57 -9.23
N LEU A 148 -2.85 1.75 -10.14
CA LEU A 148 -3.79 0.67 -9.78
C LEU A 148 -3.12 -0.47 -9.02
N VAL A 149 -1.86 -0.80 -9.34
CA VAL A 149 -1.09 -1.81 -8.60
C VAL A 149 -0.89 -1.36 -7.15
N TYR A 150 -0.46 -0.11 -6.94
CA TYR A 150 -0.31 0.49 -5.60
C TYR A 150 -1.64 0.53 -4.86
N LEU A 151 -2.73 1.00 -5.49
CA LEU A 151 -4.06 1.03 -4.87
C LEU A 151 -4.53 -0.37 -4.44
N ARG A 152 -4.30 -1.40 -5.25
CA ARG A 152 -4.64 -2.79 -4.89
C ARG A 152 -3.85 -3.27 -3.68
N TYR A 153 -2.57 -2.94 -3.60
CA TYR A 153 -1.73 -3.33 -2.47
C TYR A 153 -2.07 -2.57 -1.20
N VAL A 154 -2.29 -1.26 -1.29
CA VAL A 154 -2.77 -0.46 -0.16
C VAL A 154 -4.05 -1.06 0.40
N ARG A 155 -5.05 -1.36 -0.46
CA ARG A 155 -6.29 -2.01 -0.01
C ARG A 155 -6.04 -3.32 0.73
N ARG A 156 -5.13 -4.16 0.23
CA ARG A 156 -4.77 -5.44 0.88
C ARG A 156 -4.08 -5.22 2.23
N LEU A 157 -3.16 -4.27 2.31
CA LEU A 157 -2.44 -3.94 3.54
C LEU A 157 -3.37 -3.30 4.58
N THR A 158 -4.25 -2.38 4.17
CA THR A 158 -5.27 -1.80 5.05
C THR A 158 -6.19 -2.87 5.61
N PHE A 159 -6.65 -3.81 4.79
CA PHE A 159 -7.48 -4.91 5.25
C PHE A 159 -6.73 -5.79 6.26
N LEU A 160 -5.49 -6.20 5.93
CA LEU A 160 -4.68 -6.98 6.85
C LEU A 160 -4.43 -6.24 8.17
N PHE A 161 -4.15 -4.95 8.11
CA PHE A 161 -3.94 -4.11 9.29
C PHE A 161 -5.18 -4.05 10.18
N ARG A 162 -6.39 -3.90 9.59
CA ARG A 162 -7.65 -3.98 10.33
C ARG A 162 -7.83 -5.32 11.05
N TRP A 163 -7.53 -6.44 10.38
CA TRP A 163 -7.60 -7.76 10.99
C TRP A 163 -6.60 -7.96 12.13
N ILE A 164 -5.37 -7.45 11.97
CA ILE A 164 -4.35 -7.47 13.03
C ILE A 164 -4.81 -6.63 14.22
N HIS A 165 -5.39 -5.45 13.98
CA HIS A 165 -5.91 -4.58 15.03
C HIS A 165 -7.02 -5.25 15.84
N VAL A 166 -8.07 -5.75 15.15
CA VAL A 166 -9.17 -6.48 15.80
C VAL A 166 -8.63 -7.71 16.55
N SER A 167 -7.63 -8.39 15.98
CA SER A 167 -6.97 -9.50 16.65
C SER A 167 -6.26 -9.06 17.93
N ALA A 168 -5.49 -7.97 17.90
CA ALA A 168 -4.82 -7.44 19.08
C ALA A 168 -5.84 -7.09 20.18
N GLU A 169 -6.87 -6.33 19.85
CA GLU A 169 -7.91 -5.91 20.82
C GLU A 169 -8.69 -7.08 21.41
N CYS A 170 -9.10 -8.06 20.59
CA CYS A 170 -9.86 -9.22 21.04
C CYS A 170 -9.02 -10.20 21.88
N GLN A 171 -7.69 -10.16 21.75
CA GLN A 171 -6.77 -11.13 22.33
C GLN A 171 -6.06 -10.63 23.60
N LEU A 172 -6.02 -9.31 23.83
CA LEU A 172 -5.35 -8.61 24.93
C LEU A 172 -5.91 -8.88 26.36
N GLY A 173 -6.66 -9.96 26.58
CA GLY A 173 -7.19 -10.30 27.91
C GLY A 173 -7.20 -11.79 28.28
N ALA A 174 -6.78 -12.71 27.40
CA ALA A 174 -7.03 -14.14 27.63
C ALA A 174 -6.00 -15.14 27.06
N LEU A 175 -4.88 -14.70 26.49
CA LEU A 175 -4.01 -15.60 25.71
C LEU A 175 -2.61 -15.78 26.31
N PRO A 176 -2.02 -16.99 26.19
CA PRO A 176 -0.65 -17.27 26.61
C PRO A 176 0.37 -16.39 25.88
N GLU A 177 1.46 -16.03 26.54
CA GLU A 177 2.53 -15.14 26.05
C GLU A 177 3.03 -15.49 24.64
N ALA A 178 3.10 -16.78 24.30
CA ALA A 178 3.52 -17.29 22.99
C ALA A 178 2.64 -16.82 21.81
N ARG A 179 1.38 -16.39 22.06
CA ARG A 179 0.47 -15.93 21.01
C ARG A 179 0.66 -14.45 20.66
N TYR A 180 1.22 -13.63 21.55
CA TYR A 180 1.59 -12.24 21.23
C TYR A 180 2.70 -12.17 20.19
N GLY A 181 3.64 -13.12 20.19
CA GLY A 181 4.71 -13.18 19.20
C GLY A 181 4.22 -13.28 17.75
N HIS A 182 3.09 -13.95 17.51
CA HIS A 182 2.49 -14.04 16.18
C HIS A 182 1.85 -12.72 15.73
N VAL A 183 1.17 -12.02 16.65
CA VAL A 183 0.56 -10.70 16.37
C VAL A 183 1.65 -9.66 16.12
N LEU A 184 2.68 -9.62 16.96
CA LEU A 184 3.84 -8.72 16.79
C LEU A 184 4.57 -8.99 15.47
N SER A 185 4.81 -10.26 15.12
CA SER A 185 5.40 -10.60 13.82
C SER A 185 4.54 -10.16 12.64
N ALA A 186 3.20 -10.25 12.76
CA ALA A 186 2.29 -9.78 11.71
C ALA A 186 2.28 -8.24 11.59
N ILE A 187 2.31 -7.53 12.72
CA ILE A 187 2.41 -6.06 12.78
C ILE A 187 3.69 -5.60 12.09
N GLU A 188 4.82 -6.18 12.46
CA GLU A 188 6.13 -5.84 11.91
C GLU A 188 6.19 -6.05 10.39
N GLU A 189 5.64 -7.17 9.92
CA GLU A 189 5.61 -7.49 8.49
C GLU A 189 4.73 -6.50 7.69
N VAL A 190 3.58 -6.07 8.24
CA VAL A 190 2.76 -5.02 7.62
C VAL A 190 3.50 -3.69 7.61
N ARG A 191 4.13 -3.31 8.72
CA ARG A 191 4.91 -2.09 8.87
C ARG A 191 6.03 -2.01 7.83
N GLN A 192 6.84 -3.08 7.73
CA GLN A 192 7.96 -3.13 6.80
C GLN A 192 7.50 -3.02 5.36
N ARG A 193 6.43 -3.74 4.97
CA ARG A 193 5.89 -3.68 3.60
C ARG A 193 5.31 -2.33 3.25
N ALA A 194 4.54 -1.75 4.15
CA ALA A 194 3.97 -0.43 3.93
C ALA A 194 5.10 0.60 3.76
N SER A 195 6.16 0.51 4.57
CA SER A 195 7.36 1.36 4.44
C SER A 195 8.11 1.13 3.12
N ASP A 196 8.35 -0.12 2.72
CA ASP A 196 9.06 -0.45 1.48
C ASP A 196 8.30 0.08 0.25
N MET A 197 6.98 -0.11 0.25
CA MET A 197 6.11 0.38 -0.81
C MET A 197 6.00 1.90 -0.83
N ALA A 198 5.94 2.56 0.33
CA ALA A 198 5.96 4.01 0.42
C ALA A 198 7.26 4.58 -0.16
N CYS A 199 8.40 4.01 0.22
CA CYS A 199 9.72 4.39 -0.31
C CYS A 199 9.78 4.22 -1.84
N ALA A 200 9.33 3.08 -2.36
CA ALA A 200 9.23 2.84 -3.80
C ALA A 200 8.30 3.84 -4.50
N GLY A 201 7.19 4.23 -3.86
CA GLY A 201 6.25 5.21 -4.39
C GLY A 201 6.82 6.61 -4.42
N GLN A 202 7.58 7.01 -3.39
CA GLN A 202 8.32 8.27 -3.37
C GLN A 202 9.38 8.33 -4.48
N GLN A 203 10.11 7.23 -4.71
CA GLN A 203 11.06 7.13 -5.82
C GLN A 203 10.36 7.32 -7.16
N LEU A 204 9.20 6.71 -7.35
CA LEU A 204 8.43 6.90 -8.57
C LEU A 204 7.96 8.35 -8.72
N LEU A 205 7.37 8.94 -7.68
CA LEU A 205 6.91 10.34 -7.69
C LEU A 205 8.03 11.29 -8.12
N SER A 206 9.26 11.05 -7.66
CA SER A 206 10.43 11.87 -8.05
C SER A 206 10.84 11.77 -9.52
N GLN A 207 10.36 10.74 -10.24
CA GLN A 207 10.65 10.49 -11.65
C GLN A 207 9.44 10.75 -12.55
N MET A 208 8.28 11.10 -11.98
CA MET A 208 7.09 11.38 -12.76
C MET A 208 7.30 12.64 -13.60
N PRO A 209 6.70 12.69 -14.82
CA PRO A 209 6.75 13.88 -15.63
C PRO A 209 6.08 15.07 -14.94
N ASP A 210 6.57 16.27 -15.24
CA ASP A 210 5.89 17.49 -14.83
C ASP A 210 4.49 17.53 -15.46
N ALA A 211 3.46 17.55 -14.62
CA ALA A 211 2.07 17.64 -15.06
C ALA A 211 1.78 18.92 -15.86
N GLY A 212 2.58 19.98 -15.71
CA GLY A 212 2.46 21.22 -16.48
C GLY A 212 3.04 21.14 -17.91
N LEU A 213 3.86 20.13 -18.21
CA LEU A 213 4.60 20.04 -19.47
C LEU A 213 3.68 20.06 -20.71
N PRO A 214 2.57 19.29 -20.77
CA PRO A 214 1.65 19.36 -21.90
C PRO A 214 1.12 20.79 -22.13
N SER A 215 0.73 21.49 -21.06
CA SER A 215 0.19 22.84 -21.17
C SER A 215 1.20 23.81 -21.76
N ARG A 216 2.47 23.74 -21.35
CA ARG A 216 3.55 24.57 -21.92
C ARG A 216 3.77 24.29 -23.42
N TRP A 217 3.73 23.01 -23.83
CA TRP A 217 3.78 22.65 -25.24
C TRP A 217 2.57 23.16 -26.03
N GLY A 218 1.38 23.13 -25.43
CA GLY A 218 0.17 23.71 -26.01
C GLY A 218 0.28 25.21 -26.24
N GLU A 219 0.77 25.95 -25.25
CA GLU A 219 1.01 27.41 -25.33
C GLU A 219 2.09 27.76 -26.36
N TRP A 220 3.20 27.02 -26.37
CA TRP A 220 4.26 27.21 -27.36
C TRP A 220 3.74 26.98 -28.78
N LEU A 221 3.02 25.88 -29.02
CA LEU A 221 2.50 25.53 -30.33
C LEU A 221 1.45 26.55 -30.80
N GLU A 222 0.60 27.03 -29.89
CA GLU A 222 -0.36 28.11 -30.17
C GLU A 222 0.35 29.35 -30.73
N LEU A 223 1.43 29.80 -30.08
CA LEU A 223 2.23 30.96 -30.54
C LEU A 223 2.92 30.71 -31.89
N VAL A 224 3.50 29.53 -32.11
CA VAL A 224 4.18 29.17 -33.37
C VAL A 224 3.20 29.11 -34.54
N LEU A 225 2.02 28.51 -34.33
CA LEU A 225 1.00 28.38 -35.37
C LEU A 225 0.35 29.74 -35.69
N GLU A 226 0.09 30.57 -34.68
CA GLU A 226 -0.37 31.96 -34.88
C GLU A 226 0.65 32.78 -35.69
N ALA A 227 1.94 32.69 -35.36
CA ALA A 227 3.01 33.38 -36.11
C ALA A 227 3.10 32.93 -37.58
N ARG A 228 2.67 31.69 -37.89
CA ARG A 228 2.60 31.13 -39.24
C ARG A 228 1.27 31.46 -39.96
N GLY A 229 0.39 32.23 -39.34
CA GLY A 229 -0.87 32.71 -39.93
C GLY A 229 -2.01 31.70 -39.91
N LEU A 230 -1.95 30.68 -39.03
CA LEU A 230 -3.09 29.77 -38.85
C LEU A 230 -4.24 30.45 -38.10
N PRO A 231 -5.50 30.00 -38.33
CA PRO A 231 -6.65 30.54 -37.63
C PRO A 231 -6.54 30.34 -36.12
N GLN A 232 -6.83 31.40 -35.35
CA GLN A 232 -6.76 31.38 -33.89
C GLN A 232 -7.61 30.26 -33.26
N SER A 233 -8.76 29.92 -33.87
CA SER A 233 -9.61 28.81 -33.43
C SER A 233 -8.88 27.46 -33.44
N HIS A 234 -8.03 27.20 -34.44
CA HIS A 234 -7.24 25.97 -34.51
C HIS A 234 -6.13 25.97 -33.47
N CYS A 235 -5.43 27.09 -33.29
CA CYS A 235 -4.37 27.22 -32.29
C CYS A 235 -4.90 26.97 -30.87
N GLN A 236 -6.06 27.57 -30.54
CA GLN A 236 -6.73 27.39 -29.26
C GLN A 236 -7.18 25.96 -29.01
N GLN A 237 -7.61 25.22 -30.04
CA GLN A 237 -8.02 23.81 -29.89
C GLN A 237 -6.85 22.94 -29.41
N PHE A 238 -5.66 23.09 -30.00
CA PHE A 238 -4.47 22.34 -29.58
C PHE A 238 -4.08 22.67 -28.13
N SER A 239 -4.03 23.94 -27.79
CA SER A 239 -3.76 24.42 -26.42
C SER A 239 -4.76 23.87 -25.40
N CYS A 240 -6.06 23.87 -25.75
CA CYS A 240 -7.11 23.29 -24.90
C CYS A 240 -6.94 21.77 -24.72
N GLN A 241 -6.61 21.03 -25.77
CA GLN A 241 -6.38 19.59 -25.67
C GLN A 241 -5.22 19.28 -24.72
N ARG A 242 -4.11 20.00 -24.83
CA ARG A 242 -2.94 19.76 -23.96
C ARG A 242 -3.20 20.16 -22.50
N ARG A 243 -3.96 21.22 -22.25
CA ARG A 243 -4.43 21.56 -20.89
C ARG A 243 -5.25 20.44 -20.25
N ARG A 244 -6.04 19.70 -21.04
CA ARG A 244 -6.75 18.51 -20.54
C ARG A 244 -5.79 17.38 -20.16
N VAL A 245 -4.78 17.10 -21.00
CA VAL A 245 -3.75 16.09 -20.70
C VAL A 245 -3.00 16.45 -19.42
N SER A 246 -2.61 17.72 -19.26
CA SER A 246 -2.00 18.26 -18.04
C SER A 246 -2.87 18.01 -16.79
N THR A 247 -4.19 18.20 -16.92
CA THR A 247 -5.15 17.90 -15.83
C THR A 247 -5.16 16.40 -15.49
N ILE A 248 -5.14 15.52 -16.50
CA ILE A 248 -5.10 14.06 -16.30
C ILE A 248 -3.82 13.67 -15.56
N TRP A 249 -2.66 14.19 -15.96
CA TRP A 249 -1.38 13.92 -15.31
C TRP A 249 -1.36 14.40 -13.86
N SER A 250 -1.88 15.61 -13.62
CA SER A 250 -2.01 16.15 -12.25
C SER A 250 -2.89 15.27 -11.36
N ASN A 251 -4.01 14.76 -11.88
CA ASN A 251 -4.88 13.84 -11.14
C ASN A 251 -4.19 12.50 -10.83
N ILE A 252 -3.40 11.96 -11.77
CA ILE A 252 -2.63 10.73 -11.57
C ILE A 252 -1.56 10.94 -10.49
N LEU A 253 -0.84 12.07 -10.53
CA LEU A 253 0.13 12.44 -9.50
C LEU A 253 -0.51 12.54 -8.12
N GLN A 254 -1.60 13.29 -7.99
CA GLN A 254 -2.32 13.44 -6.72
C GLN A 254 -2.82 12.10 -6.17
N MET A 255 -3.33 11.22 -7.05
CA MET A 255 -3.75 9.88 -6.66
C MET A 255 -2.58 9.06 -6.13
N LEU A 256 -1.43 9.09 -6.81
CA LEU A 256 -0.23 8.38 -6.39
C LEU A 256 0.30 8.93 -5.06
N GLU A 257 0.41 10.26 -4.90
CA GLU A 257 0.79 10.92 -3.65
C GLU A 257 -0.12 10.51 -2.49
N ALA A 258 -1.44 10.55 -2.69
CA ALA A 258 -2.39 10.13 -1.67
C ALA A 258 -2.21 8.65 -1.30
N THR A 259 -1.94 7.80 -2.28
CA THR A 259 -1.70 6.37 -2.07
C THR A 259 -0.39 6.13 -1.29
N VAL A 260 0.65 6.90 -1.57
CA VAL A 260 1.92 6.84 -0.83
C VAL A 260 1.74 7.32 0.61
N ARG A 261 1.04 8.44 0.83
CA ARG A 261 0.71 8.91 2.19
C ARG A 261 -0.06 7.85 2.98
N GLN A 262 -1.01 7.16 2.36
CA GLN A 262 -1.74 6.06 3.01
C GLN A 262 -0.83 4.90 3.44
N LEU A 263 0.22 4.58 2.67
CA LEU A 263 1.21 3.57 3.06
C LEU A 263 2.04 4.05 4.26
N GLU A 264 2.44 5.32 4.28
CA GLU A 264 3.14 5.93 5.41
C GLU A 264 2.27 5.91 6.68
N ASP A 265 0.98 6.22 6.55
CA ASP A 265 0.00 6.15 7.65
C ASP A 265 -0.15 4.72 8.18
N ILE A 266 -0.29 3.71 7.30
CA ILE A 266 -0.35 2.30 7.70
C ILE A 266 0.91 1.90 8.46
N ALA A 267 2.11 2.29 7.99
CA ALA A 267 3.36 1.98 8.67
C ALA A 267 3.44 2.65 10.06
N SER A 268 3.01 3.92 10.17
CA SER A 268 2.96 4.65 11.43
C SER A 268 1.99 4.02 12.43
N LEU A 269 0.78 3.68 11.97
CA LEU A 269 -0.25 3.04 12.79
C LEU A 269 0.16 1.63 13.22
N ALA A 270 0.83 0.86 12.35
CA ALA A 270 1.39 -0.43 12.71
C ALA A 270 2.42 -0.30 13.85
N LYS A 271 3.29 0.71 13.80
CA LYS A 271 4.24 0.99 14.89
C LYS A 271 3.54 1.36 16.20
N GLN A 272 2.45 2.12 16.16
CA GLN A 272 1.66 2.44 17.36
C GLN A 272 0.99 1.19 17.92
N LEU A 273 0.43 0.34 17.06
CA LEU A 273 -0.19 -0.91 17.46
C LEU A 273 0.83 -1.88 18.08
N GLU A 274 2.06 -1.94 17.53
CA GLU A 274 3.14 -2.74 18.09
C GLU A 274 3.41 -2.39 19.56
N LYS A 275 3.55 -1.09 19.84
CA LYS A 275 3.77 -0.59 21.19
C LYS A 275 2.60 -0.89 22.13
N PHE A 276 1.38 -0.69 21.65
CA PHE A 276 0.18 -1.03 22.41
C PHE A 276 0.11 -2.52 22.77
N VAL A 277 0.55 -3.42 21.87
CA VAL A 277 0.62 -4.85 22.15
C VAL A 277 1.75 -5.20 23.12
N GLN A 278 2.88 -4.48 23.07
CA GLN A 278 4.01 -4.68 23.98
C GLN A 278 3.75 -4.14 25.38
N ASP A 279 3.04 -3.02 25.50
CA ASP A 279 2.73 -2.34 26.75
C ASP A 279 1.30 -1.77 26.72
N PRO A 280 0.28 -2.61 27.02
CA PRO A 280 -1.12 -2.19 26.98
C PRO A 280 -1.51 -1.22 28.10
N GLU A 281 -0.67 -1.05 29.13
CA GLU A 281 -0.92 -0.13 30.25
C GLU A 281 -0.29 1.26 30.04
N ALA A 282 0.72 1.40 29.18
CA ALA A 282 1.47 2.65 29.02
C ALA A 282 1.02 3.58 27.88
N GLU A 283 0.19 3.15 26.92
CA GLU A 283 -0.15 4.00 25.75
C GLU A 283 -1.66 4.22 25.52
N VAL A 284 -1.97 5.42 24.99
CA VAL A 284 -3.27 5.80 24.43
C VAL A 284 -3.58 4.85 23.28
N ARG A 285 -4.72 4.14 23.36
CA ARG A 285 -5.19 3.24 22.29
C ARG A 285 -5.06 3.94 20.93
N PRO A 286 -4.44 3.30 19.93
CA PRO A 286 -4.38 3.88 18.58
C PRO A 286 -5.81 4.21 18.14
N HIS A 287 -6.10 5.50 17.90
CA HIS A 287 -7.44 5.93 17.52
C HIS A 287 -7.78 5.38 16.13
N LEU A 288 -8.56 4.31 16.13
CA LEU A 288 -9.15 3.65 14.97
C LEU A 288 -9.95 4.58 14.05
N ALA A 289 -10.41 5.73 14.56
CA ALA A 289 -11.05 6.78 13.76
C ALA A 289 -10.19 7.23 12.56
N ASN A 290 -8.85 7.14 12.64
CA ASN A 290 -7.96 7.45 11.52
C ASN A 290 -7.93 6.36 10.44
N ILE A 291 -8.23 5.09 10.80
CA ILE A 291 -8.26 3.95 9.86
C ILE A 291 -9.60 3.88 9.11
N ALA A 292 -10.68 4.38 9.71
CA ALA A 292 -11.97 4.54 9.04
C ALA A 292 -11.95 5.63 7.95
N GLN A 293 -11.05 6.61 8.06
CA GLN A 293 -10.80 7.63 7.04
C GLN A 293 -9.99 7.11 5.84
N LEU A 294 -9.34 5.94 5.96
CA LEU A 294 -8.69 5.29 4.82
C LEU A 294 -9.79 4.81 3.85
N PRO A 295 -9.72 5.20 2.56
CA PRO A 295 -10.77 4.89 1.60
C PRO A 295 -11.01 3.39 1.50
N GLY A 296 -12.19 2.97 1.95
CA GLY A 296 -12.61 1.58 1.93
C GLY A 296 -12.82 1.05 0.50
N PRO A 297 -13.09 -0.27 0.35
CA PRO A 297 -13.37 -0.89 -0.95
C PRO A 297 -14.52 -0.23 -1.73
N GLY A 298 -15.44 0.44 -1.02
CA GLY A 298 -16.58 1.18 -1.57
C GLY A 298 -16.39 2.70 -1.69
N ALA A 299 -15.24 3.26 -1.29
CA ALA A 299 -14.94 4.65 -1.62
C ALA A 299 -14.74 4.71 -3.13
N SER A 300 -15.72 5.32 -3.81
CA SER A 300 -15.70 5.68 -5.23
C SER A 300 -14.55 6.68 -5.50
N MET A 301 -13.31 6.24 -5.34
CA MET A 301 -12.14 7.02 -5.70
C MET A 301 -11.96 6.91 -7.21
N CYS A 302 -12.21 8.06 -7.85
CA CYS A 302 -11.99 8.34 -9.25
C CYS A 302 -12.78 7.43 -10.19
N ARG A 303 -14.10 7.65 -10.28
CA ARG A 303 -14.64 7.84 -11.64
C ARG A 303 -13.82 8.99 -12.21
N LEU A 304 -12.76 8.66 -12.96
CA LEU A 304 -12.25 9.55 -13.98
C LEU A 304 -13.43 9.76 -14.93
N SER A 305 -14.33 10.69 -14.59
CA SER A 305 -15.21 11.29 -15.58
C SER A 305 -14.26 12.02 -16.50
N LEU A 306 -13.78 11.29 -17.51
CA LEU A 306 -13.27 11.83 -18.76
C LEU A 306 -14.47 12.50 -19.43
N ASP A 307 -14.95 13.60 -18.86
CA ASP A 307 -15.96 14.41 -19.49
C ASP A 307 -15.27 15.20 -20.60
N LEU A 308 -15.11 14.53 -21.74
CA LEU A 308 -14.46 15.05 -22.94
C LEU A 308 -15.31 16.14 -23.62
N SER A 309 -16.51 16.43 -23.11
CA SER A 309 -17.51 17.31 -23.73
C SER A 309 -17.21 18.82 -23.58
N GLY A 310 -16.25 19.21 -22.75
CA GLY A 310 -15.96 20.63 -22.49
C GLY A 310 -15.10 21.33 -23.56
N CYS A 311 -15.44 21.23 -24.84
CA CYS A 311 -14.89 22.12 -25.89
C CYS A 311 -16.04 22.54 -26.80
N PRO A 312 -16.46 23.81 -26.80
CA PRO A 312 -17.46 24.29 -27.73
C PRO A 312 -16.81 24.43 -29.11
N GLY A 313 -16.94 23.38 -29.92
CA GLY A 313 -16.45 23.35 -31.29
C GLY A 313 -16.95 22.08 -31.96
N GLY A 314 -18.13 22.17 -32.57
CA GLY A 314 -18.69 21.11 -33.39
C GLY A 314 -17.74 20.76 -34.54
N TRP A 315 -17.70 19.47 -34.85
CA TRP A 315 -17.04 18.87 -36.00
C TRP A 315 -17.46 19.53 -37.32
#